data_AF-A0A3D2MLJ4-F1
#
_entry.id   AF-A0A3D2MLJ4-F1
#
_cell.length_a   1.000
_cell.length_b   1.000
_cell.length_c   1.000
_cell.angle_alpha   90.00
_cell.angle_beta   90.00
_cell.angle_gamma   90.00
#
_symmetry.space_group_name_H-M   'P 1'
#
loop_
_entity.id
_entity.type
_entity.pdbx_description
1 polymer ?
#
loop_
_entity_poly.entity_id
_entity_poly.type
_entity_poly.pdbx_seq_one_letter_code
_entity_poly.pdbx_strand_id
1 'polypeptide(L)'
;MMHVYFFSKREGRFQPATLNGFNNNNKRERKVRGFSVKTLHRYTQALFAALLSLGLLFIIAGTASAHTNHAKVLSATPAIGSTIAQAPTKVAVECAENINPNPKLSNLFVYGPSGELISQGNATVSLSKPTEMSIGIKSNGNGVYVVRWITVSAADGDPDQGAFVFTVKPAVTTAPTPTGNSTTTTNSTPASSGTP
;
A
#
# COMPACT_ATOMS: atom_id res chain seq x y z
N MET A 1 86.30 15.55 7.26
CA MET A 1 86.58 14.16 6.83
C MET A 1 85.46 13.74 5.89
N MET A 2 85.53 13.93 4.56
CA MET A 2 86.50 13.46 3.57
C MET A 2 86.67 11.94 3.62
N HIS A 3 86.11 11.22 2.63
CA HIS A 3 86.87 10.34 1.74
C HIS A 3 86.05 10.00 0.49
N VAL A 4 86.71 10.20 -0.65
CA VAL A 4 86.30 9.96 -2.03
C VAL A 4 87.24 8.90 -2.58
N TYR A 5 86.75 7.89 -3.29
CA TYR A 5 87.44 7.11 -4.36
C TYR A 5 86.31 6.47 -5.21
N PHE A 6 85.97 6.84 -6.45
CA PHE A 6 86.62 6.83 -7.78
C PHE A 6 86.86 5.46 -8.46
N PHE A 7 86.62 5.47 -9.79
CA PHE A 7 87.06 4.58 -10.89
C PHE A 7 86.17 3.37 -11.27
N SER A 8 85.97 2.95 -12.53
CA SER A 8 85.97 3.53 -13.90
C SER A 8 85.68 2.38 -14.90
N LYS A 9 84.79 2.63 -15.87
CA LYS A 9 84.85 2.28 -17.32
C LYS A 9 85.19 0.83 -17.77
N ARG A 10 84.34 0.29 -18.67
CA ARG A 10 84.78 -0.14 -20.03
C ARG A 10 83.62 -0.22 -21.02
N GLU A 11 83.89 0.33 -22.20
CA GLU A 11 82.96 0.51 -23.34
C GLU A 11 82.82 -0.75 -24.19
N GLY A 12 81.75 -0.79 -24.99
CA GLY A 12 81.62 -1.67 -26.15
C GLY A 12 80.50 -1.17 -27.07
N ARG A 13 80.84 -0.29 -28.03
CA ARG A 13 79.99 0.02 -29.19
C ARG A 13 80.04 -1.14 -30.17
N PHE A 14 78.94 -1.47 -30.84
CA PHE A 14 78.89 -1.82 -32.28
C PHE A 14 77.42 -1.75 -32.77
N GLN A 15 77.17 -0.87 -33.74
CA GLN A 15 76.04 -0.86 -34.69
C GLN A 15 76.60 -1.42 -36.04
N PRO A 16 75.84 -1.57 -37.15
CA PRO A 16 74.41 -1.83 -37.42
C PRO A 16 74.22 -3.02 -38.41
N ALA A 17 73.01 -3.53 -38.64
CA ALA A 17 72.59 -4.03 -39.97
C ALA A 17 71.09 -4.37 -40.02
N THR A 18 70.49 -3.90 -41.10
CA THR A 18 69.11 -3.98 -41.56
C THR A 18 68.64 -5.39 -41.93
N LEU A 19 67.40 -5.72 -41.56
CA LEU A 19 66.55 -6.59 -42.37
C LEU A 19 65.20 -5.92 -42.62
N ASN A 20 65.01 -5.53 -43.88
CA ASN A 20 63.73 -5.18 -44.48
C ASN A 20 62.82 -6.43 -44.49
N GLY A 21 61.54 -6.26 -44.16
CA GLY A 21 60.56 -7.30 -44.43
C GLY A 21 59.16 -7.07 -43.84
N PHE A 22 58.24 -6.65 -44.71
CA PHE A 22 56.80 -6.91 -44.68
C PHE A 22 55.88 -6.05 -43.77
N ASN A 23 55.40 -4.96 -44.38
CA ASN A 23 53.98 -4.65 -44.63
C ASN A 23 52.95 -5.53 -43.87
N ASN A 24 52.03 -4.90 -43.13
CA ASN A 24 50.60 -4.99 -43.44
C ASN A 24 49.73 -4.06 -42.58
N ASN A 25 49.04 -3.19 -43.31
CA ASN A 25 47.94 -2.34 -42.90
C ASN A 25 46.90 -3.10 -42.07
N ASN A 26 46.56 -2.56 -40.90
CA ASN A 26 45.26 -2.81 -40.28
C ASN A 26 44.87 -1.62 -39.38
N LYS A 27 44.24 -0.62 -40.00
CA LYS A 27 43.32 0.29 -39.29
C LYS A 27 42.24 -0.57 -38.64
N ARG A 28 42.25 -0.68 -37.32
CA ARG A 28 41.08 -1.11 -36.55
C ARG A 28 40.73 0.01 -35.59
N GLU A 29 39.82 0.87 -36.03
CA GLU A 29 39.09 1.78 -35.18
C GLU A 29 38.42 0.98 -34.06
N ARG A 30 38.94 1.09 -32.84
CA ARG A 30 38.24 0.61 -31.65
C ARG A 30 37.11 1.60 -31.36
N LYS A 31 35.93 1.32 -31.91
CA LYS A 31 34.67 1.91 -31.47
C LYS A 31 34.43 1.49 -30.02
N VAL A 32 34.85 2.34 -29.08
CA VAL A 32 34.61 2.18 -27.65
C VAL A 32 33.09 2.29 -27.45
N ARG A 33 32.41 1.14 -27.43
CA ARG A 33 31.00 1.07 -27.05
C ARG A 33 30.94 1.26 -25.54
N GLY A 34 30.64 2.49 -25.11
CA GLY A 34 30.33 2.78 -23.71
C GLY A 34 29.18 1.89 -23.27
N PHE A 35 29.45 0.99 -22.32
CA PHE A 35 28.40 0.26 -21.62
C PHE A 35 27.60 1.30 -20.84
N SER A 36 26.39 1.57 -21.32
CA SER A 36 25.51 2.58 -20.74
C SER A 36 25.22 2.22 -19.28
N VAL A 37 25.57 3.11 -18.35
CA VAL A 37 25.27 2.98 -16.90
C VAL A 37 23.77 2.73 -16.64
N LYS A 38 22.93 3.08 -17.61
CA LYS A 38 21.48 2.86 -17.63
C LYS A 38 21.10 1.38 -17.61
N THR A 39 21.90 0.49 -18.19
CA THR A 39 21.60 -0.95 -18.22
C THR A 39 21.80 -1.58 -16.84
N LEU A 40 22.86 -1.22 -16.12
CA LEU A 40 23.08 -1.70 -14.74
C LEU A 40 22.02 -1.17 -13.76
N HIS A 41 21.60 0.08 -13.90
CA HIS A 41 20.50 0.65 -13.10
C HIS A 41 19.15 -0.05 -13.33
N ARG A 42 18.90 -0.54 -14.54
CA ARG A 42 17.68 -1.32 -14.85
C ARG A 42 17.68 -2.68 -14.16
N TYR A 43 18.84 -3.33 -14.04
CA TYR A 43 18.97 -4.59 -13.32
C TYR A 43 18.85 -4.41 -11.80
N THR A 44 19.42 -3.34 -11.24
CA THR A 44 19.27 -3.03 -9.80
C THR A 44 17.84 -2.62 -9.46
N GLN A 45 17.16 -1.85 -10.31
CA GLN A 45 15.74 -1.49 -10.13
C GLN A 45 14.80 -2.69 -10.28
N ALA A 46 15.06 -3.60 -11.23
CA ALA A 46 14.28 -4.83 -11.37
C ALA A 46 14.46 -5.78 -10.16
N LEU A 47 15.67 -5.88 -9.61
CA LEU A 47 15.94 -6.66 -8.41
C LEU A 47 15.25 -6.07 -7.17
N PHE A 48 15.30 -4.74 -6.99
CA PHE A 48 14.60 -4.06 -5.91
C PHE A 48 13.08 -4.21 -6.02
N ALA A 49 12.51 -4.06 -7.22
CA ALA A 49 11.08 -4.25 -7.45
C ALA A 49 10.65 -5.70 -7.23
N ALA A 50 11.48 -6.68 -7.61
CA ALA A 50 11.23 -8.10 -7.36
C ALA A 50 11.28 -8.43 -5.85
N LEU A 51 12.24 -7.87 -5.11
CA LEU A 51 12.33 -8.02 -3.65
C LEU A 51 11.17 -7.32 -2.93
N LEU A 52 10.74 -6.13 -3.41
CA LEU A 52 9.55 -5.45 -2.88
C LEU A 52 8.28 -6.25 -3.16
N SER A 53 8.14 -6.80 -4.38
CA SER A 53 6.99 -7.62 -4.77
C SER A 53 6.95 -8.95 -4.02
N LEU A 54 8.11 -9.56 -3.75
CA LEU A 54 8.21 -10.78 -2.96
C LEU A 54 7.95 -10.49 -1.48
N GLY A 55 8.45 -9.37 -0.95
CA GLY A 55 8.12 -8.89 0.39
C GLY A 55 6.63 -8.61 0.55
N LEU A 56 5.99 -8.00 -0.45
CA LEU A 56 4.54 -7.77 -0.45
C LEU A 56 3.74 -9.07 -0.54
N LEU A 57 4.24 -10.07 -1.28
CA LEU A 57 3.63 -11.40 -1.34
C LEU A 57 3.73 -12.14 0.01
N PHE A 58 4.84 -12.00 0.74
CA PHE A 58 4.99 -12.55 2.10
C PHE A 58 4.15 -11.82 3.16
N ILE A 59 3.86 -10.53 2.96
CA ILE A 59 2.91 -9.78 3.80
C ILE A 59 1.47 -10.26 3.55
N ILE A 60 1.13 -10.66 2.32
CA ILE A 60 -0.18 -11.22 1.97
C ILE A 60 -0.30 -12.70 2.39
N ALA A 61 0.81 -13.45 2.38
CA ALA A 61 0.87 -14.85 2.83
C ALA A 61 1.00 -15.00 4.37
N GLY A 62 0.47 -14.03 5.12
CA GLY A 62 0.34 -14.09 6.57
C GLY A 62 -0.53 -15.27 7.00
N THR A 63 0.12 -16.32 7.48
CA THR A 63 -0.38 -17.38 8.36
C THR A 63 -1.61 -18.16 7.87
N ALA A 64 -1.37 -19.21 7.09
CA ALA A 64 -2.13 -20.45 7.26
C ALA A 64 -1.70 -21.09 8.60
N SER A 65 -2.12 -20.49 9.72
CA SER A 65 -2.08 -21.16 11.02
C SER A 65 -3.05 -22.33 10.95
N ALA A 66 -2.55 -23.53 11.19
CA ALA A 66 -3.39 -24.70 11.40
C ALA A 66 -4.51 -24.34 12.38
N HIS A 67 -5.75 -24.56 11.97
CA HIS A 67 -6.94 -24.13 12.67
C HIS A 67 -7.00 -24.70 14.09
N THR A 68 -6.97 -23.81 15.08
CA THR A 68 -7.83 -23.93 16.25
C THR A 68 -8.95 -22.92 16.02
N ASN A 69 -10.20 -23.35 16.16
CA ASN A 69 -11.37 -22.50 15.94
C ASN A 69 -11.55 -21.55 17.13
N HIS A 70 -10.59 -20.67 17.37
CA HIS A 70 -10.66 -19.62 18.38
C HIS A 70 -11.80 -18.63 18.05
N ALA A 71 -12.00 -17.61 18.90
CA ALA A 71 -12.87 -16.45 18.64
C ALA A 71 -12.36 -15.54 17.49
N LYS A 72 -12.02 -16.14 16.35
CA LYS A 72 -11.55 -15.54 15.09
C LYS A 72 -12.67 -14.75 14.45
N VAL A 73 -12.35 -13.54 13.96
CA VAL A 73 -13.28 -12.76 13.13
C VAL A 73 -13.55 -13.47 11.79
N LEU A 74 -14.82 -13.76 11.53
CA LEU A 74 -15.34 -14.39 10.30
C LEU A 74 -15.91 -13.37 9.33
N SER A 75 -16.61 -12.36 9.85
CA SER A 75 -17.28 -11.34 9.06
C SER A 75 -17.26 -9.99 9.76
N ALA A 76 -17.55 -8.93 9.00
CA ALA A 76 -17.58 -7.57 9.53
C ALA A 76 -18.62 -6.70 8.82
N THR A 77 -19.00 -5.62 9.48
CA THR A 77 -19.74 -4.49 8.92
C THR A 77 -19.01 -3.20 9.27
N PRO A 78 -18.49 -2.43 8.29
CA PRO A 78 -18.44 -2.73 6.85
C PRO A 78 -17.72 -4.04 6.52
N ALA A 79 -18.10 -4.66 5.40
CA ALA A 79 -17.54 -5.95 5.00
C ALA A 79 -16.02 -5.86 4.75
N ILE A 80 -15.31 -6.95 5.06
CA ILE A 80 -13.86 -7.09 4.87
C ILE A 80 -13.51 -6.82 3.40
N GLY A 81 -12.60 -5.89 3.16
CA GLY A 81 -12.15 -5.48 1.83
C GLY A 81 -13.16 -4.63 1.04
N SER A 82 -14.33 -4.31 1.61
CA SER A 82 -15.38 -3.59 0.89
C SER A 82 -15.02 -2.13 0.63
N THR A 83 -15.64 -1.56 -0.39
CA THR A 83 -15.67 -0.12 -0.63
C THR A 83 -17.10 0.39 -0.43
N ILE A 84 -17.27 1.39 0.43
CA ILE A 84 -18.57 1.99 0.78
C ILE A 84 -18.58 3.48 0.42
N ALA A 85 -19.77 4.02 0.16
CA ALA A 85 -19.92 5.40 -0.29
C ALA A 85 -19.75 6.45 0.83
N GLN A 86 -20.06 6.07 2.07
CA GLN A 86 -20.09 6.97 3.23
C GLN A 86 -19.34 6.35 4.40
N ALA A 87 -18.62 7.18 5.16
CA ALA A 87 -17.96 6.74 6.38
C ALA A 87 -19.00 6.26 7.42
N PRO A 88 -18.81 5.08 8.02
CA PRO A 88 -19.73 4.55 9.01
C PRO A 88 -19.48 5.23 10.36
N THR A 89 -20.46 5.16 11.25
CA THR A 89 -20.32 5.60 12.66
C THR A 89 -19.95 4.46 13.60
N LYS A 90 -19.94 3.21 13.10
CA LYS A 90 -19.71 2.00 13.87
C LYS A 90 -19.06 0.94 12.99
N VAL A 91 -18.18 0.15 13.60
CA VAL A 91 -17.70 -1.12 13.03
C VAL A 91 -18.19 -2.26 13.91
N ALA A 92 -18.64 -3.34 13.29
CA ALA A 92 -19.02 -4.58 13.97
C ALA A 92 -18.30 -5.76 13.33
N VAL A 93 -18.00 -6.77 14.13
CA VAL A 93 -17.43 -8.05 13.70
C VAL A 93 -18.23 -9.20 14.28
N GLU A 94 -18.26 -10.32 13.56
CA GLU A 94 -18.78 -11.60 14.02
C GLU A 94 -17.65 -12.62 14.08
N CYS A 95 -17.54 -13.33 15.20
CA CYS A 95 -16.50 -14.32 15.46
C CYS A 95 -17.03 -15.75 15.40
N ALA A 96 -16.12 -16.71 15.25
CA ALA A 96 -16.46 -18.14 15.21
C ALA A 96 -16.96 -18.69 16.56
N GLU A 97 -16.59 -18.03 17.66
CA GLU A 97 -16.94 -18.43 19.02
C GLU A 97 -17.41 -17.23 19.85
N ASN A 98 -17.99 -17.54 21.01
CA ASN A 98 -18.35 -16.54 22.00
C ASN A 98 -17.12 -15.79 22.49
N ILE A 99 -17.21 -14.47 22.53
CA ILE A 99 -16.11 -13.58 22.86
C ILE A 99 -16.14 -13.30 24.36
N ASN A 100 -14.97 -13.32 25.01
CA ASN A 100 -14.84 -12.82 26.38
C ASN A 100 -15.20 -11.32 26.42
N PRO A 101 -16.19 -10.88 27.21
CA PRO A 101 -16.71 -9.52 27.17
C PRO A 101 -15.79 -8.48 27.84
N ASN A 102 -14.67 -8.89 28.45
CA ASN A 102 -13.73 -7.96 29.06
C ASN A 102 -12.97 -7.18 27.96
N PRO A 103 -13.10 -5.85 27.89
CA PRO A 103 -12.47 -5.04 26.85
C PRO A 103 -10.94 -4.98 26.91
N LYS A 104 -10.33 -5.49 28.00
CA LYS A 104 -8.88 -5.68 28.10
C LYS A 104 -8.38 -6.93 27.37
N LEU A 105 -9.27 -7.88 27.10
CA LEU A 105 -8.99 -9.16 26.46
C LEU A 105 -9.51 -9.20 25.02
N SER A 106 -10.68 -8.61 24.78
CA SER A 106 -11.31 -8.54 23.47
C SER A 106 -11.66 -7.11 23.11
N ASN A 107 -11.15 -6.59 21.99
CA ASN A 107 -11.37 -5.20 21.61
C ASN A 107 -11.19 -4.97 20.11
N LEU A 108 -11.72 -3.84 19.64
CA LEU A 108 -11.54 -3.33 18.29
C LEU A 108 -10.77 -2.01 18.33
N PHE A 109 -9.94 -1.79 17.32
CA PHE A 109 -9.21 -0.54 17.12
C PHE A 109 -9.39 -0.14 15.66
N VAL A 110 -9.90 1.06 15.43
CA VAL A 110 -10.16 1.53 14.06
C VAL A 110 -9.27 2.72 13.78
N TYR A 111 -8.47 2.62 12.72
CA TYR A 111 -7.59 3.66 12.23
C TYR A 111 -8.16 4.26 10.95
N GLY A 112 -8.17 5.58 10.88
CA GLY A 112 -8.63 6.33 9.72
C GLY A 112 -7.57 6.45 8.61
N PRO A 113 -7.91 7.09 7.48
CA PRO A 113 -7.02 7.23 6.33
C PRO A 113 -5.69 7.95 6.60
N SER A 114 -5.65 8.81 7.62
CA SER A 114 -4.42 9.50 8.07
C SER A 114 -3.53 8.63 8.97
N GLY A 115 -3.98 7.43 9.35
CA GLY A 115 -3.33 6.56 10.33
C GLY A 115 -3.69 6.87 11.79
N GLU A 116 -4.60 7.81 12.05
CA GLU A 116 -5.04 8.15 13.40
C GLU A 116 -6.04 7.13 13.97
N LEU A 117 -5.97 6.87 15.28
CA LEU A 117 -6.95 6.03 15.98
C LEU A 117 -8.27 6.81 16.14
N ILE A 118 -9.35 6.32 15.53
CA ILE A 118 -10.67 6.95 15.52
C ILE A 118 -11.76 6.18 16.25
N SER A 119 -11.46 4.96 16.74
CA SER A 119 -12.38 4.22 17.60
C SER A 119 -12.66 4.96 18.91
N GLN A 120 -13.90 4.88 19.37
CA GLN A 120 -14.39 5.60 20.55
C GLN A 120 -14.59 4.65 21.73
N GLY A 121 -13.74 4.79 22.75
CA GLY A 121 -13.81 3.96 23.95
C GLY A 121 -13.43 2.50 23.69
N ASN A 122 -14.15 1.59 24.34
CA ASN A 122 -13.95 0.15 24.20
C ASN A 122 -15.03 -0.47 23.32
N ALA A 123 -14.69 -1.57 22.65
CA ALA A 123 -15.68 -2.39 21.99
C ALA A 123 -16.63 -3.07 23.00
N THR A 124 -17.86 -3.32 22.55
CA THR A 124 -18.90 -3.99 23.32
C THR A 124 -19.24 -5.31 22.66
N VAL A 125 -19.19 -6.40 23.43
CA VAL A 125 -19.71 -7.71 23.04
C VAL A 125 -21.22 -7.75 23.29
N SER A 126 -21.99 -8.24 22.32
CA SER A 126 -23.45 -8.34 22.44
C SER A 126 -23.86 -9.40 23.45
N LEU A 127 -24.78 -9.05 24.37
CA LEU A 127 -25.31 -10.00 25.35
C LEU A 127 -26.28 -11.02 24.72
N SER A 128 -27.00 -10.64 23.66
CA SER A 128 -27.93 -11.52 22.96
C SER A 128 -27.24 -12.40 21.92
N LYS A 129 -26.07 -11.98 21.44
CA LYS A 129 -25.25 -12.72 20.47
C LYS A 129 -23.76 -12.57 20.80
N PRO A 130 -23.22 -13.36 21.75
CA PRO A 130 -21.85 -13.20 22.25
C PRO A 130 -20.74 -13.43 21.23
N THR A 131 -21.06 -13.86 20.02
CA THR A 131 -20.14 -13.91 18.87
C THR A 131 -19.95 -12.54 18.20
N GLU A 132 -20.75 -11.53 18.54
CA GLU A 132 -20.68 -10.19 17.95
C GLU A 132 -20.00 -9.18 18.88
N MET A 133 -19.07 -8.41 18.31
CA MET A 133 -18.40 -7.31 18.98
C MET A 133 -18.46 -6.05 18.09
N SER A 134 -18.71 -4.89 18.69
CA SER A 134 -18.81 -3.64 17.94
C SER A 134 -18.18 -2.45 18.65
N ILE A 135 -17.76 -1.46 17.89
CA ILE A 135 -17.16 -0.22 18.40
C ILE A 135 -17.64 0.99 17.62
N GLY A 136 -17.91 2.09 18.33
CA GLY A 136 -18.19 3.38 17.71
C GLY A 136 -16.92 3.99 17.11
N ILE A 137 -17.04 4.73 16.01
CA ILE A 137 -15.92 5.44 15.40
C ILE A 137 -16.31 6.88 15.09
N LYS A 138 -15.33 7.79 15.18
CA LYS A 138 -15.49 9.13 14.62
C LYS A 138 -15.53 9.03 13.10
N SER A 139 -16.46 9.75 12.47
CA SER A 139 -16.43 9.91 11.02
C SER A 139 -15.07 10.49 10.61
N ASN A 140 -14.41 9.83 9.68
CA ASN A 140 -13.17 10.27 9.09
C ASN A 140 -13.39 10.40 7.58
N GLY A 141 -12.52 11.09 6.86
CA GLY A 141 -12.72 11.37 5.44
C GLY A 141 -12.74 10.11 4.56
N ASN A 142 -12.64 10.37 3.26
CA ASN A 142 -12.51 9.30 2.26
C ASN A 142 -11.12 8.66 2.36
N GLY A 143 -11.02 7.37 2.10
CA GLY A 143 -9.76 6.63 2.08
C GLY A 143 -9.86 5.25 2.69
N VAL A 144 -8.70 4.64 2.95
CA VAL A 144 -8.60 3.29 3.52
C VAL A 144 -8.66 3.38 5.03
N TYR A 145 -9.47 2.51 5.63
CA TYR A 145 -9.59 2.32 7.05
C TYR A 145 -9.00 0.97 7.42
N VAL A 146 -8.29 0.92 8.56
CA VAL A 146 -7.73 -0.33 9.10
C VAL A 146 -8.46 -0.64 10.40
N VAL A 147 -9.05 -1.84 10.47
CA VAL A 147 -9.67 -2.36 11.69
C VAL A 147 -8.78 -3.47 12.23
N ARG A 148 -8.18 -3.23 13.40
CA ARG A 148 -7.45 -4.25 14.16
C ARG A 148 -8.38 -4.81 15.23
N TRP A 149 -8.25 -6.10 15.51
CA TRP A 149 -8.98 -6.77 16.58
C TRP A 149 -8.05 -7.65 17.42
N ILE A 150 -8.43 -7.80 18.68
CA ILE A 150 -7.97 -8.85 19.59
C ILE A 150 -9.21 -9.51 20.15
N THR A 151 -9.17 -10.82 20.39
CA THR A 151 -10.24 -11.57 21.03
C THR A 151 -9.65 -12.62 21.95
N VAL A 152 -10.40 -12.97 22.98
CA VAL A 152 -10.19 -14.18 23.78
C VAL A 152 -11.49 -14.96 23.75
N SER A 153 -11.44 -16.25 23.45
CA SER A 153 -12.62 -17.10 23.50
C SER A 153 -13.17 -17.20 24.92
N ALA A 154 -14.49 -17.10 25.06
CA ALA A 154 -15.17 -17.36 26.32
C ALA A 154 -15.28 -18.87 26.62
N ALA A 155 -15.05 -19.74 25.63
CA ALA A 155 -15.19 -21.18 25.77
C ALA A 155 -13.91 -21.85 26.29
N ASP A 156 -12.75 -21.51 25.71
CA ASP A 156 -11.46 -22.13 26.04
C ASP A 156 -10.40 -21.15 26.58
N GLY A 157 -10.63 -19.84 26.46
CA GLY A 157 -9.70 -18.81 26.94
C GLY A 157 -8.53 -18.53 25.99
N ASP A 158 -8.55 -19.08 24.78
CA ASP A 158 -7.47 -18.88 23.82
C ASP A 158 -7.56 -17.50 23.14
N PRO A 159 -6.41 -16.80 23.00
CA PRO A 159 -6.36 -15.51 22.32
C PRO A 159 -6.25 -15.66 20.80
N ASP A 160 -6.88 -14.74 20.07
CA ASP A 160 -6.68 -14.54 18.64
C ASP A 160 -6.58 -13.03 18.32
N GLN A 161 -5.96 -12.69 17.20
CA GLN A 161 -5.82 -11.30 16.77
C GLN A 161 -5.66 -11.19 15.26
N GLY A 162 -6.00 -10.02 14.72
CA GLY A 162 -5.83 -9.77 13.30
C GLY A 162 -6.19 -8.35 12.89
N ALA A 163 -6.24 -8.15 11.58
CA ALA A 163 -6.67 -6.89 10.99
C ALA A 163 -7.36 -7.11 9.64
N PHE A 164 -8.23 -6.18 9.28
CA PHE A 164 -8.80 -6.08 7.94
C PHE A 164 -8.95 -4.61 7.53
N VAL A 165 -9.26 -4.38 6.26
CA VAL A 165 -9.46 -3.04 5.71
C VAL A 165 -10.85 -2.88 5.11
N PHE A 166 -11.36 -1.65 5.09
CA PHE A 166 -12.44 -1.23 4.21
C PHE A 166 -12.12 0.16 3.66
N THR A 167 -12.73 0.55 2.55
CA THR A 167 -12.47 1.84 1.88
C THR A 167 -13.73 2.69 1.86
N VAL A 168 -13.62 3.97 2.20
CA VAL A 168 -14.67 4.96 1.97
C VAL A 168 -14.34 5.75 0.72
N LYS A 169 -15.21 5.67 -0.29
CA LYS A 169 -15.08 6.41 -1.54
C LYS A 169 -16.47 6.86 -2.01
N PRO A 170 -16.75 8.17 -2.06
CA PRO A 170 -18.02 8.68 -2.55
C PRO A 170 -18.31 8.21 -3.96
N ALA A 171 -19.57 7.90 -4.23
CA ALA A 171 -20.01 7.65 -5.60
C ALA A 171 -19.84 8.94 -6.42
N VAL A 172 -19.22 8.82 -7.59
CA VAL A 172 -19.23 9.91 -8.57
C VAL A 172 -20.61 9.92 -9.23
N THR A 173 -21.51 10.78 -8.73
CA THR A 173 -22.75 11.06 -9.45
C THR A 173 -22.39 11.95 -10.64
N THR A 174 -22.25 11.38 -11.84
CA THR A 174 -22.37 12.16 -13.07
C THR A 174 -23.80 12.67 -13.14
N ALA A 175 -24.00 13.94 -12.77
CA ALA A 175 -25.28 14.61 -12.97
C ALA A 175 -25.62 14.59 -14.46
N PRO A 176 -26.84 14.19 -14.87
CA PRO A 176 -27.30 14.48 -16.22
C PRO A 176 -27.35 15.99 -16.41
N THR A 177 -26.80 16.47 -17.54
CA THR A 177 -26.89 17.86 -17.98
C THR A 177 -28.34 18.36 -17.86
N PRO A 178 -28.60 19.54 -17.27
CA PRO A 178 -29.92 20.12 -17.31
C PRO A 178 -30.20 20.56 -18.75
N THR A 179 -31.04 19.81 -19.47
CA THR A 179 -31.68 20.31 -20.69
C THR A 179 -32.65 21.41 -20.29
N GLY A 180 -32.24 22.66 -20.50
CA GLY A 180 -33.12 23.81 -20.40
C GLY A 180 -34.25 23.71 -21.43
N ASN A 181 -35.48 24.00 -20.98
CA ASN A 181 -36.37 25.01 -21.56
C ASN A 181 -37.82 24.78 -21.10
N SER A 182 -38.35 25.70 -20.29
CA SER A 182 -39.66 26.31 -20.56
C SER A 182 -39.80 27.59 -19.75
N THR A 183 -39.67 28.69 -20.48
CA THR A 183 -40.21 30.01 -20.17
C THR A 183 -41.70 29.89 -19.86
N THR A 184 -42.15 30.39 -18.71
CA THR A 184 -43.52 30.91 -18.60
C THR A 184 -43.47 32.19 -17.79
N THR A 185 -43.51 33.28 -18.54
CA THR A 185 -43.60 34.67 -18.12
C THR A 185 -44.92 34.90 -17.36
N THR A 186 -44.80 35.54 -16.20
CA THR A 186 -45.83 36.29 -15.47
C THR A 186 -46.74 37.15 -16.37
N ASN A 187 -48.06 37.11 -16.19
CA ASN A 187 -48.87 38.26 -15.73
C ASN A 187 -50.40 38.15 -15.94
N SER A 188 -51.11 38.61 -14.89
CA SER A 188 -52.39 39.39 -14.90
C SER A 188 -53.76 38.70 -15.02
N THR A 189 -54.51 38.76 -13.91
CA THR A 189 -55.99 38.87 -13.81
C THR A 189 -56.44 40.27 -14.32
N PRO A 190 -57.62 40.47 -14.96
CA PRO A 190 -58.89 40.67 -14.24
C PRO A 190 -60.17 40.12 -14.93
N ALA A 191 -61.26 40.14 -14.16
CA ALA A 191 -62.63 39.72 -14.48
C ALA A 191 -63.32 40.47 -15.65
N SER A 192 -64.33 39.85 -16.28
CA SER A 192 -65.61 40.52 -16.62
C SER A 192 -66.70 39.55 -17.14
N SER A 193 -67.93 39.95 -16.86
CA SER A 193 -69.27 39.38 -17.10
C SER A 193 -69.75 39.34 -18.57
N GLY A 194 -70.70 38.46 -18.89
CA GLY A 194 -71.59 38.64 -20.05
C GLY A 194 -72.45 37.43 -20.44
N THR A 195 -73.77 37.57 -20.29
CA THR A 195 -74.86 36.70 -20.79
C THR A 195 -75.05 36.85 -22.32
N PRO A 196 -75.81 35.95 -22.96
CA PRO A 196 -77.21 36.28 -23.29
C PRO A 196 -78.23 35.25 -22.83
#